data_AF-A0A7C0UD51-F1
#
_entry.id   AF-A0A7C0UD51-F1
#
_cell.length_a   1.000
_cell.length_b   1.000
_cell.length_c   1.000
_cell.angle_alpha   90.00
_cell.angle_beta   90.00
_cell.angle_gamma   90.00
#
_symmetry.space_group_name_H-M   'P 1'
#
loop_
_entity.id
_entity.type
_entity.pdbx_description
1 polymer ?
#
loop_
_entity_poly.entity_id
_entity_poly.type
_entity_poly.pdbx_seq_one_letter_code
_entity_poly.pdbx_strand_id
1 'polypeptide(L)'
;MTERVYNNLPYATLREAITASDTEIALAPGGAAVFLPNWSSGKIMYLTITDPDHNVEIVKVTGITGDVLTVERQQGGTTARSWNAGAIVCQRGVAADFENFIQKGVFRMTTTPPDGVLAAEYDGEKVYESGADDCHKRWHINRGGGTNWDVLAGEQYCFGDVTQAPKALQPWPMRGPLTSIAQNGNKIIALGGFGDLFSEDGGATWRDIKPLFHRDNEWPDDNNMYIAFGNDIWVAYELANNCGGCYSTDNGETWSAFYWGNYWCGPIYRIRFLNGQFIAVGKNEEVQVSTDGKTWTQKRTGGNYPLYDIGFDGTNYVACGGDGSTYKAKLLKSTDLNTWTEISHGISTGNIPFYSIVYGGGKWVAGGNISSTDTNIIWSTDLTTWHGTTAPDDSGYAAEIIYGNSLYVIVTGGYGASSRVLTSSDADTWTAKTYTLQDGYYTVGLRAILYTGSQFIAVGQGFDFDPSYGYQDKGHAVVTSTDGASWAQITPTYADYVEDYAAAVGIIAGPDNFLAFGSPSGDEPNTTQYEEAYAERSVGFDPSAFSGVLIVQI
;
A
#
# COMPACT_ATOMS: atom_id res chain seq x y z
N MET A 1 -18.24 19.70 -15.02
CA MET A 1 -16.90 20.21 -15.42
C MET A 1 -16.39 19.31 -16.52
N THR A 2 -15.96 19.83 -17.68
CA THR A 2 -15.40 19.00 -18.76
C THR A 2 -14.00 18.56 -18.35
N GLU A 3 -13.76 17.25 -18.34
CA GLU A 3 -12.50 16.68 -17.87
C GLU A 3 -11.38 16.90 -18.92
N ARG A 4 -10.21 17.35 -18.44
CA ARG A 4 -9.01 17.66 -19.25
C ARG A 4 -7.94 16.59 -19.01
N VAL A 5 -7.14 16.27 -20.03
CA VAL A 5 -6.18 15.14 -19.99
C VAL A 5 -4.80 15.58 -20.46
N TYR A 6 -3.73 15.06 -19.85
CA TYR A 6 -2.33 15.38 -20.18
C TYR A 6 -1.49 14.11 -20.33
N ASN A 7 -0.62 14.04 -21.35
CA ASN A 7 0.44 13.03 -21.44
C ASN A 7 1.82 13.71 -21.33
N ASN A 8 2.84 12.94 -20.94
CA ASN A 8 4.21 13.46 -20.80
C ASN A 8 4.91 13.53 -22.17
N LEU A 9 5.19 14.75 -22.65
CA LEU A 9 5.90 15.05 -23.92
C LEU A 9 5.31 14.42 -25.21
N PRO A 10 3.97 14.33 -25.42
CA PRO A 10 3.44 13.73 -26.63
C PRO A 10 3.56 14.73 -27.81
N TYR A 11 4.17 14.29 -28.91
CA TYR A 11 4.14 15.01 -30.17
C TYR A 11 3.95 14.06 -31.35
N ALA A 12 3.35 14.60 -32.41
CA ALA A 12 3.17 13.97 -33.70
C ALA A 12 3.40 15.01 -34.79
N THR A 13 3.22 14.62 -36.05
CA THR A 13 3.26 15.54 -37.20
C THR A 13 2.02 15.41 -38.05
N LEU A 14 1.62 16.49 -38.71
CA LEU A 14 0.55 16.45 -39.70
C LEU A 14 0.95 15.57 -40.88
N ARG A 15 0.06 14.65 -41.28
CA ARG A 15 0.24 13.79 -42.46
C ARG A 15 0.11 14.57 -43.75
N GLU A 16 -0.79 15.55 -43.77
CA GLU A 16 -1.14 16.35 -44.94
C GLU A 16 -1.31 17.82 -44.58
N ALA A 17 -1.27 18.69 -45.59
CA ALA A 17 -1.49 20.11 -45.38
C ALA A 17 -2.97 20.37 -45.03
N ILE A 18 -3.19 21.32 -44.12
CA ILE A 18 -4.54 21.72 -43.68
C ILE A 18 -4.73 23.22 -43.88
N THR A 19 -5.97 23.64 -44.04
CA THR A 19 -6.40 25.04 -44.15
C THR A 19 -6.91 25.55 -42.80
N ALA A 20 -7.12 26.86 -42.69
CA ALA A 20 -7.66 27.48 -41.47
C ALA A 20 -9.10 27.04 -41.13
N SER A 21 -9.85 26.48 -42.09
CA SER A 21 -11.23 26.01 -41.90
C SER A 21 -11.36 24.54 -41.54
N ASP A 22 -10.27 23.76 -41.62
CA ASP A 22 -10.35 22.31 -41.41
C ASP A 22 -10.56 21.99 -39.93
N THR A 23 -11.60 21.20 -39.65
CA THR A 23 -11.99 20.73 -38.31
C THR A 23 -11.58 19.28 -38.04
N GLU A 24 -10.94 18.63 -39.01
CA GLU A 24 -10.33 17.32 -38.87
C GLU A 24 -8.88 17.42 -39.32
N ILE A 25 -7.95 16.99 -38.47
CA ILE A 25 -6.52 17.01 -38.77
C ILE A 25 -5.98 15.59 -38.72
N ALA A 26 -5.33 15.18 -39.79
CA ALA A 26 -4.75 13.85 -39.89
C ALA A 26 -3.28 13.87 -39.45
N LEU A 27 -2.93 12.99 -38.52
CA LEU A 27 -1.57 12.78 -38.07
C LEU A 27 -0.88 11.70 -38.90
N ALA A 28 0.46 11.75 -38.94
CA ALA A 28 1.27 10.68 -39.49
C ALA A 28 0.89 9.32 -38.86
N PRO A 29 1.03 8.19 -39.58
CA PRO A 29 0.59 6.88 -39.09
C PRO A 29 1.13 6.55 -37.69
N GLY A 30 0.24 6.18 -36.76
CA GLY A 30 0.56 5.92 -35.36
C GLY A 30 0.74 7.17 -34.50
N GLY A 31 0.63 8.36 -35.09
CA GLY A 31 0.82 9.65 -34.40
C GLY A 31 -0.28 9.96 -33.39
N ALA A 32 -1.49 9.40 -33.51
CA ALA A 32 -2.49 9.58 -32.46
C ALA A 32 -2.19 8.75 -31.21
N ALA A 33 -1.41 7.68 -31.32
CA ALA A 33 -1.16 6.75 -30.22
C ALA A 33 -0.49 7.40 -29.01
N VAL A 34 0.30 8.47 -29.21
CA VAL A 34 0.93 9.21 -28.10
C VAL A 34 -0.08 10.04 -27.28
N PHE A 35 -1.27 10.30 -27.82
CA PHE A 35 -2.33 11.05 -27.14
C PHE A 35 -3.38 10.15 -26.47
N LEU A 36 -3.42 8.86 -26.84
CA LEU A 36 -4.43 7.90 -26.37
C LEU A 36 -4.33 7.44 -24.90
N PRO A 37 -3.16 7.36 -24.23
CA PRO A 37 -3.07 6.79 -22.87
C PRO A 37 -4.03 7.43 -21.87
N ASN A 38 -4.31 8.73 -22.02
CA ASN A 38 -5.22 9.46 -21.14
C ASN A 38 -6.51 9.94 -21.85
N TRP A 39 -6.74 9.61 -23.12
CA TRP A 39 -7.93 10.05 -23.87
C TRP A 39 -9.15 9.14 -23.65
N SER A 40 -10.34 9.73 -23.52
CA SER A 40 -11.61 9.01 -23.66
C SER A 40 -12.73 9.92 -24.20
N SER A 41 -13.79 9.32 -24.73
CA SER A 41 -14.94 10.05 -25.28
C SER A 41 -15.54 10.99 -24.23
N GLY A 42 -15.75 12.27 -24.60
CA GLY A 42 -16.30 13.31 -23.73
C GLY A 42 -15.26 14.17 -23.01
N LYS A 43 -13.96 13.81 -23.08
CA LYS A 43 -12.86 14.64 -22.59
C LYS A 43 -12.37 15.62 -23.65
N ILE A 44 -11.59 16.61 -23.23
CA ILE A 44 -10.94 17.56 -24.13
C ILE A 44 -9.43 17.61 -23.92
N MET A 45 -8.70 17.96 -24.98
CA MET A 45 -7.26 18.14 -24.96
C MET A 45 -6.88 19.37 -25.79
N TYR A 46 -6.02 20.24 -25.28
CA TYR A 46 -5.43 21.33 -26.08
C TYR A 46 -4.11 20.85 -26.69
N LEU A 47 -3.96 21.08 -27.99
CA LEU A 47 -2.73 20.83 -28.74
C LEU A 47 -2.26 22.11 -29.41
N THR A 48 -0.96 22.18 -29.67
CA THR A 48 -0.35 23.23 -30.48
C THR A 48 0.07 22.66 -31.82
N ILE A 49 -0.17 23.42 -32.89
CA ILE A 49 0.44 23.18 -34.21
C ILE A 49 1.54 24.23 -34.39
N THR A 50 2.75 23.80 -34.70
CA THR A 50 3.91 24.69 -34.89
C THR A 50 4.71 24.36 -36.13
N ASP A 51 5.38 25.37 -36.68
CA ASP A 51 6.34 25.26 -37.79
C ASP A 51 7.76 25.66 -37.34
N PRO A 52 8.79 25.44 -38.17
CA PRO A 52 10.18 25.82 -37.86
C PRO A 52 10.39 27.33 -37.65
N ASP A 53 9.46 28.17 -38.11
CA ASP A 53 9.49 29.63 -37.94
C ASP A 53 8.84 30.06 -36.61
N HIS A 54 8.50 29.11 -35.74
CA HIS A 54 7.88 29.30 -34.43
C HIS A 54 6.49 29.94 -34.47
N ASN A 55 5.79 29.84 -35.61
CA ASN A 55 4.37 30.14 -35.63
C ASN A 55 3.63 29.10 -34.78
N VAL A 56 2.61 29.53 -34.03
CA VAL A 56 1.79 28.65 -33.18
C VAL A 56 0.30 28.88 -33.40
N GLU A 57 -0.44 27.78 -33.48
CA GLU A 57 -1.90 27.76 -33.31
C GLU A 57 -2.27 26.77 -32.22
N ILE A 58 -3.19 27.14 -31.34
CA ILE A 58 -3.78 26.24 -30.35
C ILE A 58 -5.09 25.71 -30.92
N VAL A 59 -5.25 24.39 -30.84
CA VAL A 59 -6.47 23.67 -31.23
C VAL A 59 -7.00 22.88 -30.04
N LYS A 60 -8.32 22.76 -29.93
CA LYS A 60 -8.99 21.95 -28.92
C LYS A 60 -9.50 20.67 -29.56
N VAL A 61 -8.94 19.54 -29.16
CA VAL A 61 -9.35 18.22 -29.60
C VAL A 61 -10.60 17.80 -28.85
N THR A 62 -11.61 17.39 -29.61
CA THR A 62 -12.91 16.90 -29.11
C THR A 62 -13.17 15.44 -29.51
N GLY A 63 -12.37 14.89 -30.40
CA GLY A 63 -12.48 13.52 -30.90
C GLY A 63 -11.14 12.99 -31.40
N ILE A 64 -10.91 11.69 -31.22
CA ILE A 64 -9.78 10.96 -31.82
C ILE A 64 -10.35 9.68 -32.43
N THR A 65 -10.18 9.49 -33.75
CA THR A 65 -10.59 8.28 -34.48
C THR A 65 -9.44 7.83 -35.38
N GLY A 66 -8.81 6.70 -35.05
CA GLY A 66 -7.55 6.31 -35.70
C GLY A 66 -6.50 7.40 -35.52
N ASP A 67 -5.83 7.80 -36.61
CA ASP A 67 -4.87 8.92 -36.62
C ASP A 67 -5.49 10.29 -36.98
N VAL A 68 -6.82 10.43 -36.90
CA VAL A 68 -7.51 11.69 -37.19
C VAL A 68 -8.06 12.31 -35.90
N LEU A 69 -7.72 13.57 -35.68
CA LEU A 69 -8.23 14.37 -34.57
C LEU A 69 -9.37 15.27 -35.05
N THR A 70 -10.51 15.25 -34.37
CA THR A 70 -11.55 16.27 -34.51
C THR A 70 -11.20 17.46 -33.63
N VAL A 71 -11.12 18.66 -34.23
CA VAL A 71 -10.61 19.85 -33.57
C VAL A 71 -11.51 21.07 -33.73
N GLU A 72 -11.58 21.87 -32.67
CA GLU A 72 -11.97 23.28 -32.72
C GLU A 72 -10.70 24.12 -32.88
N ARG A 73 -10.62 24.90 -33.97
CA ARG A 73 -9.48 25.75 -34.31
C ARG A 73 -9.50 27.07 -33.52
N GLN A 74 -8.44 27.89 -33.65
CA GLN A 74 -8.42 29.26 -33.11
C GLN A 74 -8.65 29.35 -31.58
N GLN A 75 -7.97 28.51 -30.80
CA GLN A 75 -8.13 28.51 -29.35
C GLN A 75 -7.08 29.39 -28.67
N GLY A 76 -7.31 29.75 -27.40
CA GLY A 76 -6.33 30.46 -26.57
C GLY A 76 -5.86 31.81 -27.15
N GLY A 77 -6.69 32.49 -27.94
CA GLY A 77 -6.34 33.76 -28.60
C GLY A 77 -5.44 33.63 -29.84
N THR A 78 -5.08 32.42 -30.26
CA THR A 78 -4.33 32.19 -31.51
C THR A 78 -5.22 32.37 -32.74
N THR A 79 -4.61 32.56 -33.91
CA THR A 79 -5.34 32.68 -35.19
C THR A 79 -5.27 31.36 -35.95
N ALA A 80 -6.41 30.89 -36.48
CA ALA A 80 -6.42 29.71 -37.35
C ALA A 80 -5.65 29.95 -38.65
N ARG A 81 -4.77 29.02 -39.03
CA ARG A 81 -3.85 29.16 -40.16
C ARG A 81 -3.84 27.93 -41.05
N SER A 82 -3.29 28.10 -42.26
CA SER A 82 -2.91 26.96 -43.08
C SER A 82 -1.57 26.40 -42.59
N TRP A 83 -1.47 25.08 -42.50
CA TRP A 83 -0.27 24.38 -42.07
C TRP A 83 0.17 23.38 -43.13
N ASN A 84 1.47 23.28 -43.35
CA ASN A 84 2.03 22.28 -44.25
C ASN A 84 2.04 20.90 -43.60
N ALA A 85 2.05 19.86 -44.43
CA ALA A 85 2.38 18.51 -43.96
C ALA A 85 3.74 18.52 -43.24
N GLY A 86 3.86 17.76 -42.16
CA GLY A 86 5.03 17.73 -41.31
C GLY A 86 5.05 18.79 -40.20
N ALA A 87 4.09 19.71 -40.12
CA ALA A 87 3.96 20.61 -38.97
C ALA A 87 3.80 19.80 -37.68
N ILE A 88 4.44 20.26 -36.60
CA ILE A 88 4.48 19.54 -35.33
C ILE A 88 3.17 19.77 -34.59
N VAL A 89 2.53 18.69 -34.16
CA VAL A 89 1.36 18.71 -33.29
C VAL A 89 1.78 18.22 -31.92
N CYS A 90 1.78 19.09 -30.92
CA CYS A 90 2.34 18.81 -29.60
C CYS A 90 1.35 19.19 -28.50
N GLN A 91 1.23 18.35 -27.47
CA GLN A 91 0.47 18.74 -26.29
C GLN A 91 1.27 19.72 -25.44
N ARG A 92 0.67 20.87 -25.16
CA ARG A 92 1.22 21.90 -24.27
C ARG A 92 0.11 22.44 -23.37
N GLY A 93 0.44 22.79 -22.14
CA GLY A 93 -0.49 23.53 -21.28
C GLY A 93 -0.74 24.92 -21.86
N VAL A 94 -2.00 25.35 -21.88
CA VAL A 94 -2.40 26.67 -22.40
C VAL A 94 -2.86 27.58 -21.27
N ALA A 95 -2.91 28.90 -21.50
CA ALA A 95 -3.34 29.87 -20.48
C ALA A 95 -4.69 29.49 -19.82
N ALA A 96 -5.65 28.97 -20.59
CA ALA A 96 -6.95 28.51 -20.11
C ALA A 96 -6.87 27.28 -19.16
N ASP A 97 -5.81 26.49 -19.26
CA ASP A 97 -5.54 25.39 -18.32
C ASP A 97 -5.12 25.94 -16.95
N PHE A 98 -4.45 27.08 -16.95
CA PHE A 98 -3.90 27.73 -15.77
C PHE A 98 -4.86 28.76 -15.13
N GLU A 99 -5.98 29.10 -15.77
CA GLU A 99 -6.95 30.09 -15.25
C GLU A 99 -7.52 29.76 -13.86
N ASN A 100 -7.61 28.47 -13.51
CA ASN A 100 -8.05 28.00 -12.19
C ASN A 100 -6.92 27.98 -11.15
N PHE A 101 -5.67 28.08 -11.59
CA PHE A 101 -4.50 28.17 -10.71
C PHE A 101 -4.19 29.62 -10.31
N ILE A 102 -4.65 30.59 -11.11
CA ILE A 102 -4.47 32.02 -10.83
C ILE A 102 -5.40 32.46 -9.69
N GLN A 103 -4.82 33.04 -8.63
CA GLN A 103 -5.60 33.79 -7.64
C GLN A 103 -6.05 35.12 -8.25
N LYS A 104 -7.36 35.31 -8.35
CA LYS A 104 -8.01 36.54 -8.85
C LYS A 104 -8.47 37.38 -7.65
N GLY A 105 -8.38 38.70 -7.77
CA GLY A 105 -8.86 39.59 -6.71
C GLY A 105 -7.95 39.65 -5.47
N VAL A 106 -8.51 40.07 -4.34
CA VAL A 106 -7.77 40.30 -3.09
C VAL A 106 -7.58 38.97 -2.35
N PHE A 107 -6.38 38.73 -1.85
CA PHE A 107 -6.09 37.58 -1.01
C PHE A 107 -6.93 37.61 0.29
N ARG A 108 -7.59 36.50 0.61
CA ARG A 108 -8.44 36.37 1.80
C ARG A 108 -7.91 35.28 2.72
N MET A 109 -8.11 35.50 4.01
CA MET A 109 -7.77 34.55 5.07
C MET A 109 -9.00 34.24 5.92
N THR A 110 -9.05 33.02 6.46
CA THR A 110 -10.07 32.57 7.42
C THR A 110 -9.39 32.02 8.67
N THR A 111 -10.01 32.10 9.84
CA THR A 111 -9.47 31.51 11.07
C THR A 111 -9.98 30.09 11.34
N THR A 112 -10.92 29.62 10.54
CA THR A 112 -11.57 28.30 10.64
C THR A 112 -11.76 27.69 9.24
N PRO A 113 -12.04 26.39 9.11
CA PRO A 113 -12.17 25.75 7.80
C PRO A 113 -13.23 26.46 6.94
N PRO A 114 -12.91 26.79 5.67
CA PRO A 114 -13.83 27.54 4.81
C PRO A 114 -14.96 26.69 4.23
N ASP A 115 -14.82 25.35 4.21
CA ASP A 115 -15.85 24.46 3.65
C ASP A 115 -17.18 24.55 4.41
N GLY A 116 -18.27 24.73 3.68
CA GLY A 116 -19.61 24.95 4.22
C GLY A 116 -19.82 26.30 4.92
N VAL A 117 -18.79 27.15 5.04
CA VAL A 117 -18.82 28.40 5.83
C VAL A 117 -18.58 29.64 4.96
N LEU A 118 -17.48 29.66 4.22
CA LEU A 118 -17.06 30.81 3.42
C LEU A 118 -17.59 30.68 2.00
N ALA A 119 -18.30 31.67 1.48
CA ALA A 119 -18.66 31.68 0.06
C ALA A 119 -17.48 32.14 -0.80
N ALA A 120 -17.12 31.37 -1.82
CA ALA A 120 -16.13 31.79 -2.80
C ALA A 120 -16.66 32.93 -3.67
N GLU A 121 -15.75 33.84 -4.05
CA GLU A 121 -16.02 34.92 -5.01
C GLU A 121 -16.01 34.40 -6.46
N TYR A 122 -15.26 33.32 -6.71
CA TYR A 122 -15.19 32.64 -8.00
C TYR A 122 -14.70 31.19 -7.83
N ASP A 123 -15.05 30.33 -8.78
CA ASP A 123 -14.59 28.94 -8.81
C ASP A 123 -13.04 28.89 -8.95
N GLY A 124 -12.37 28.07 -8.14
CA GLY A 124 -10.90 27.99 -8.09
C GLY A 124 -10.22 29.06 -7.23
N GLU A 125 -10.99 29.90 -6.51
CA GLU A 125 -10.45 30.81 -5.49
C GLU A 125 -9.64 30.03 -4.45
N LYS A 126 -8.51 30.60 -4.01
CA LYS A 126 -7.68 30.07 -2.94
C LYS A 126 -7.74 30.99 -1.71
N VAL A 127 -7.84 30.37 -0.55
CA VAL A 127 -7.90 31.06 0.75
C VAL A 127 -6.95 30.38 1.71
N TYR A 128 -6.28 31.16 2.55
CA TYR A 128 -5.45 30.62 3.62
C TYR A 128 -6.23 30.57 4.93
N GLU A 129 -6.26 29.40 5.55
CA GLU A 129 -6.71 29.22 6.92
C GLU A 129 -5.53 29.56 7.86
N SER A 130 -5.78 30.42 8.84
CA SER A 130 -4.78 30.96 9.77
C SER A 130 -5.16 30.69 11.23
N GLY A 131 -5.76 29.53 11.52
CA GLY A 131 -6.12 29.14 12.88
C GLY A 131 -4.90 29.02 13.79
N ALA A 132 -5.15 28.91 15.09
CA ALA A 132 -4.10 28.91 16.11
C ALA A 132 -3.21 27.66 16.04
N ASP A 133 -3.80 26.52 15.72
CA ASP A 133 -3.11 25.23 15.63
C ASP A 133 -2.48 25.04 14.24
N ASP A 134 -1.39 24.28 14.18
CA ASP A 134 -0.64 24.05 12.93
C ASP A 134 -1.51 23.36 11.85
N CYS A 135 -2.46 22.53 12.26
CA CYS A 135 -3.44 21.89 11.38
C CYS A 135 -4.48 22.85 10.78
N HIS A 136 -4.57 24.08 11.31
CA HIS A 136 -5.40 25.16 10.79
C HIS A 136 -4.59 26.23 10.05
N LYS A 137 -3.31 25.96 9.72
CA LYS A 137 -2.43 26.82 8.92
C LYS A 137 -2.26 26.24 7.50
N ARG A 138 -3.31 26.34 6.68
CA ARG A 138 -3.39 25.60 5.41
C ARG A 138 -4.11 26.35 4.30
N TRP A 139 -3.76 26.06 3.07
CA TRP A 139 -4.39 26.60 1.88
C TRP A 139 -5.58 25.75 1.45
N HIS A 140 -6.66 26.42 1.05
CA HIS A 140 -7.85 25.81 0.47
C HIS A 140 -8.08 26.31 -0.94
N ILE A 141 -8.72 25.51 -1.80
CA ILE A 141 -9.20 25.86 -3.13
C ILE A 141 -10.69 25.55 -3.27
N ASN A 142 -11.45 26.48 -3.86
CA ASN A 142 -12.87 26.27 -4.10
C ASN A 142 -13.09 25.36 -5.32
N ARG A 143 -13.87 24.29 -5.16
CA ARG A 143 -14.20 23.33 -6.25
C ARG A 143 -15.33 23.79 -7.17
N GLY A 144 -15.90 24.95 -6.86
CA GLY A 144 -17.02 25.55 -7.56
C GLY A 144 -18.33 25.45 -6.80
N GLY A 145 -19.18 26.46 -6.97
CA GLY A 145 -20.54 26.48 -6.42
C GLY A 145 -20.67 26.96 -4.98
N GLY A 146 -20.11 28.14 -4.66
CA GLY A 146 -20.34 28.80 -3.38
C GLY A 146 -19.38 28.34 -2.29
N THR A 147 -19.86 27.58 -1.30
CA THR A 147 -19.09 27.27 -0.08
C THR A 147 -18.33 25.93 -0.12
N ASN A 148 -18.06 25.36 -1.29
CA ASN A 148 -17.42 24.05 -1.42
C ASN A 148 -15.90 24.20 -1.54
N TRP A 149 -15.19 23.95 -0.44
CA TRP A 149 -13.75 24.14 -0.35
C TRP A 149 -13.01 22.86 -0.03
N ASP A 150 -11.81 22.77 -0.59
CA ASP A 150 -10.93 21.64 -0.43
C ASP A 150 -9.55 22.10 -0.01
N VAL A 151 -8.86 21.34 0.83
CA VAL A 151 -7.48 21.69 1.19
C VAL A 151 -6.57 21.45 -0.02
N LEU A 152 -5.88 22.51 -0.41
CA LEU A 152 -4.93 22.58 -1.52
C LEU A 152 -3.52 22.26 -1.05
N ALA A 153 -3.13 22.76 0.14
CA ALA A 153 -1.81 22.52 0.73
C ALA A 153 -1.84 22.73 2.25
N GLY A 154 -1.07 21.94 3.00
CA GLY A 154 -1.08 21.91 4.47
C GLY A 154 -1.79 20.68 5.03
N GLU A 155 -1.81 20.52 6.36
CA GLU A 155 -2.34 19.32 7.01
C GLU A 155 -3.84 19.12 6.73
N GLN A 156 -4.20 17.91 6.27
CA GLN A 156 -5.57 17.58 5.86
C GLN A 156 -6.53 17.39 7.06
N TYR A 157 -6.01 17.15 8.26
CA TYR A 157 -6.78 16.79 9.46
C TYR A 157 -6.42 17.64 10.67
N CYS A 158 -7.43 18.03 11.46
CA CYS A 158 -7.23 18.75 12.72
C CYS A 158 -7.48 17.79 13.89
N PHE A 159 -6.43 17.44 14.64
CA PHE A 159 -6.54 16.61 15.84
C PHE A 159 -7.02 17.47 17.02
N GLY A 160 -8.08 17.04 17.69
CA GLY A 160 -8.60 17.74 18.86
C GLY A 160 -7.66 17.61 20.06
N ASP A 161 -7.24 18.77 20.59
CA ASP A 161 -6.74 19.05 21.94
C ASP A 161 -6.08 17.87 22.69
N VAL A 162 -4.78 17.68 22.45
CA VAL A 162 -3.90 17.00 23.41
C VAL A 162 -2.79 17.95 23.82
N THR A 163 -2.85 18.38 25.07
CA THR A 163 -1.89 19.23 25.80
C THR A 163 -0.51 18.56 26.04
N GLN A 164 -0.07 17.67 25.15
CA GLN A 164 1.30 17.18 25.13
C GLN A 164 2.03 17.85 23.99
N ALA A 165 3.13 18.54 24.30
CA ALA A 165 4.04 19.08 23.32
C ALA A 165 4.31 18.04 22.22
N PRO A 166 4.34 18.41 20.94
CA PRO A 166 4.64 17.48 19.86
C PRO A 166 5.98 16.84 20.18
N LYS A 167 5.96 15.54 20.52
CA LYS A 167 7.17 14.73 20.43
C LYS A 167 7.54 14.81 18.96
N ALA A 168 8.73 15.36 18.66
CA ALA A 168 9.31 15.35 17.33
C ALA A 168 8.96 14.04 16.63
N LEU A 169 8.17 14.13 15.56
CA LEU A 169 7.97 13.03 14.63
C LEU A 169 9.38 12.58 14.25
N GLN A 170 9.79 11.39 14.69
CA GLN A 170 11.06 10.86 14.24
C GLN A 170 10.94 10.64 12.73
N PRO A 171 11.87 11.17 11.91
CA PRO A 171 11.84 10.98 10.47
C PRO A 171 12.24 9.54 10.14
N TRP A 172 11.28 8.63 10.07
CA TRP A 172 11.47 7.30 9.48
C TRP A 172 10.17 6.83 8.84
N PRO A 173 10.16 6.26 7.61
CA PRO A 173 9.11 5.32 7.26
C PRO A 173 9.29 4.13 8.21
N MET A 174 8.44 4.00 9.23
CA MET A 174 8.46 2.84 10.12
C MET A 174 8.20 1.60 9.25
N ARG A 175 9.17 0.69 9.17
CA ARG A 175 9.08 -0.57 8.42
C ARG A 175 8.76 -1.68 9.41
N GLY A 176 7.48 -1.81 9.72
CA GLY A 176 6.96 -2.79 10.67
C GLY A 176 7.04 -4.22 10.14
N PRO A 177 6.72 -5.21 10.99
CA PRO A 177 6.81 -6.62 10.60
C PRO A 177 5.84 -6.94 9.45
N LEU A 178 6.33 -7.62 8.41
CA LEU A 178 5.48 -8.29 7.43
C LEU A 178 4.86 -9.52 8.08
N THR A 179 3.54 -9.66 7.99
CA THR A 179 2.76 -10.64 8.76
C THR A 179 2.00 -11.64 7.89
N SER A 180 1.87 -11.35 6.59
CA SER A 180 1.20 -12.24 5.65
C SER A 180 1.70 -12.01 4.23
N ILE A 181 1.62 -13.06 3.41
CA ILE A 181 2.09 -13.06 2.03
C ILE A 181 1.14 -13.88 1.16
N ALA A 182 0.84 -13.40 -0.05
CA ALA A 182 0.01 -14.09 -1.02
C ALA A 182 0.50 -13.86 -2.45
N GLN A 183 0.12 -14.76 -3.37
CA GLN A 183 0.61 -14.78 -4.75
C GLN A 183 -0.53 -14.91 -5.77
N ASN A 184 -0.37 -14.22 -6.90
CA ASN A 184 -1.12 -14.42 -8.15
C ASN A 184 -0.14 -14.49 -9.33
N GLY A 185 0.09 -15.68 -9.89
CA GLY A 185 1.08 -15.86 -10.95
C GLY A 185 2.47 -15.40 -10.48
N ASN A 186 3.10 -14.46 -11.18
CA ASN A 186 4.39 -13.89 -10.76
C ASN A 186 4.25 -12.73 -9.75
N LYS A 187 3.03 -12.23 -9.52
CA LYS A 187 2.80 -11.14 -8.57
C LYS A 187 2.72 -11.69 -7.16
N ILE A 188 3.45 -11.07 -6.23
CA ILE A 188 3.45 -11.42 -4.80
C ILE A 188 3.28 -10.15 -3.99
N ILE A 189 2.39 -10.20 -3.00
CA ILE A 189 2.15 -9.11 -2.06
C ILE A 189 2.46 -9.64 -0.66
N ALA A 190 3.33 -8.95 0.06
CA ALA A 190 3.55 -9.15 1.49
C ALA A 190 3.06 -7.91 2.26
N LEU A 191 2.14 -8.11 3.20
CA LEU A 191 1.57 -7.02 4.00
C LEU A 191 2.10 -7.04 5.42
N GLY A 192 2.19 -5.85 6.03
CA GLY A 192 2.65 -5.67 7.40
C GLY A 192 2.06 -4.44 8.07
N GLY A 193 2.25 -4.34 9.39
CA GLY A 193 1.65 -3.26 10.18
C GLY A 193 2.13 -1.85 9.82
N PHE A 194 3.32 -1.74 9.22
CA PHE A 194 3.85 -0.51 8.66
C PHE A 194 4.72 -0.83 7.44
N GLY A 195 4.19 -0.56 6.25
CA GLY A 195 4.89 -0.81 4.98
C GLY A 195 4.59 -2.20 4.39
N ASP A 196 4.22 -2.18 3.12
CA ASP A 196 3.89 -3.34 2.32
C ASP A 196 4.94 -3.54 1.23
N LEU A 197 5.21 -4.79 0.87
CA LEU A 197 6.12 -5.14 -0.22
C LEU A 197 5.39 -5.81 -1.39
N PHE A 198 5.88 -5.50 -2.58
CA PHE A 198 5.36 -5.97 -3.83
C PHE A 198 6.45 -6.54 -4.72
N SER A 199 6.18 -7.67 -5.36
CA SER A 199 7.03 -8.29 -6.37
C SER A 199 6.20 -8.63 -7.60
N GLU A 200 6.76 -8.44 -8.80
CA GLU A 200 6.13 -8.79 -10.09
C GLU A 200 6.85 -9.93 -10.82
N ASP A 201 7.96 -10.41 -10.28
CA ASP A 201 8.88 -11.34 -10.91
C ASP A 201 9.03 -12.66 -10.12
N GLY A 202 7.99 -13.03 -9.38
CA GLY A 202 7.95 -14.27 -8.61
C GLY A 202 8.79 -14.21 -7.33
N GLY A 203 9.06 -13.00 -6.82
CA GLY A 203 9.80 -12.78 -5.58
C GLY A 203 11.29 -12.56 -5.77
N ALA A 204 11.79 -12.37 -6.99
CA ALA A 204 13.20 -12.12 -7.26
C ALA A 204 13.60 -10.67 -6.91
N THR A 205 12.69 -9.72 -7.15
CA THR A 205 12.82 -8.33 -6.71
C THR A 205 11.60 -7.90 -5.92
N TRP A 206 11.83 -7.01 -4.97
CA TRP A 206 10.81 -6.48 -4.07
C TRP A 206 10.94 -4.98 -4.00
N ARG A 207 9.81 -4.29 -4.14
CA ARG A 207 9.71 -2.86 -3.90
C ARG A 207 8.65 -2.56 -2.87
N ASP A 208 8.80 -1.45 -2.18
CA ASP A 208 7.72 -0.90 -1.39
C ASP A 208 6.56 -0.46 -2.30
N ILE A 209 5.37 -0.50 -1.72
CA ILE A 209 4.18 0.16 -2.26
C ILE A 209 3.70 1.15 -1.21
N LYS A 210 3.02 2.21 -1.65
CA LYS A 210 2.32 3.10 -0.72
C LYS A 210 1.45 2.22 0.18
N PRO A 211 1.49 2.43 1.51
CA PRO A 211 0.74 1.59 2.44
C PRO A 211 -0.71 1.48 1.97
N LEU A 212 -1.13 0.26 1.68
CA LEU A 212 -2.38 0.01 0.95
C LEU A 212 -3.60 0.28 1.82
N PHE A 213 -3.41 0.29 3.14
CA PHE A 213 -4.42 0.59 4.15
C PHE A 213 -3.76 0.76 5.53
N HIS A 214 -3.53 2.00 5.98
CA HIS A 214 -3.35 2.29 7.40
C HIS A 214 -4.46 3.25 7.82
N ARG A 215 -5.28 2.83 8.79
CA ARG A 215 -6.00 3.80 9.60
C ARG A 215 -4.97 4.38 10.58
N ASP A 216 -5.01 5.69 10.80
CA ASP A 216 -4.09 6.48 11.64
C ASP A 216 -4.10 6.07 13.13
N ASN A 217 -3.86 4.80 13.44
CA ASN A 217 -3.97 4.28 14.79
C ASN A 217 -2.61 4.45 15.48
N GLU A 218 -2.62 5.30 16.50
CA GLU A 218 -1.51 5.81 17.33
C GLU A 218 -0.75 4.75 18.14
N TRP A 219 -0.70 3.48 17.73
CA TRP A 219 -0.07 2.40 18.49
C TRP A 219 0.92 1.59 17.61
N PRO A 220 2.24 1.75 17.82
CA PRO A 220 3.28 1.24 16.92
C PRO A 220 3.53 -0.27 16.91
N ASP A 221 2.81 -1.10 17.70
CA ASP A 221 3.34 -2.43 18.02
C ASP A 221 2.54 -3.66 17.51
N ASP A 222 1.28 -3.53 17.02
CA ASP A 222 0.40 -4.72 16.86
C ASP A 222 -0.50 -4.80 15.61
N ASN A 223 -0.29 -3.99 14.56
CA ASN A 223 -1.13 -4.08 13.35
C ASN A 223 -0.75 -5.29 12.47
N ASN A 224 -1.17 -6.50 12.84
CA ASN A 224 -1.00 -7.65 11.95
C ASN A 224 -1.95 -7.52 10.75
N MET A 225 -1.40 -7.61 9.54
CA MET A 225 -2.16 -7.68 8.30
C MET A 225 -2.17 -9.09 7.74
N TYR A 226 -3.31 -9.49 7.18
CA TYR A 226 -3.50 -10.80 6.56
C TYR A 226 -4.04 -10.66 5.16
N ILE A 227 -3.43 -11.36 4.20
CA ILE A 227 -3.81 -11.30 2.78
C ILE A 227 -4.06 -12.69 2.21
N ALA A 228 -5.03 -12.79 1.30
CA ALA A 228 -5.25 -13.95 0.46
C ALA A 228 -5.59 -13.52 -0.97
N PHE A 229 -5.29 -14.39 -1.93
CA PHE A 229 -5.67 -14.25 -3.32
C PHE A 229 -6.47 -15.47 -3.78
N GLY A 230 -7.51 -15.23 -4.58
CA GLY A 230 -8.32 -16.26 -5.22
C GLY A 230 -9.47 -15.63 -6.00
N ASN A 231 -10.09 -16.35 -6.95
CA ASN A 231 -11.15 -15.81 -7.80
C ASN A 231 -10.81 -14.44 -8.44
N ASP A 232 -9.56 -14.26 -8.86
CA ASP A 232 -9.03 -13.02 -9.45
C ASP A 232 -9.20 -11.76 -8.58
N ILE A 233 -9.30 -11.93 -7.26
CA ILE A 233 -9.40 -10.85 -6.29
C ILE A 233 -8.40 -11.03 -5.15
N TRP A 234 -7.75 -9.94 -4.77
CA TRP A 234 -6.96 -9.87 -3.54
C TRP A 234 -7.85 -9.39 -2.41
N VAL A 235 -7.71 -10.00 -1.23
CA VAL A 235 -8.41 -9.54 -0.02
C VAL A 235 -7.42 -9.41 1.11
N ALA A 236 -7.45 -8.28 1.80
CA ALA A 236 -6.62 -7.97 2.95
C ALA A 236 -7.45 -7.57 4.16
N TYR A 237 -6.94 -7.94 5.34
CA TYR A 237 -7.51 -7.64 6.65
C TYR A 237 -6.46 -7.06 7.58
N GLU A 238 -6.90 -6.15 8.44
CA GLU A 238 -6.13 -5.63 9.55
C GLU A 238 -6.64 -6.25 10.86
N LEU A 239 -5.72 -6.61 11.76
CA LEU A 239 -5.99 -7.03 13.13
C LEU A 239 -6.49 -5.86 14.00
N ALA A 240 -7.55 -5.19 13.59
CA ALA A 240 -8.22 -4.16 14.37
C ALA A 240 -9.59 -4.68 14.85
N ASN A 241 -10.14 -4.08 15.91
CA ASN A 241 -11.52 -4.33 16.36
C ASN A 241 -12.59 -3.78 15.37
N ASN A 242 -12.22 -3.65 14.09
CA ASN A 242 -13.06 -3.11 13.05
C ASN A 242 -13.50 -4.23 12.12
N CYS A 243 -14.78 -4.22 11.82
CA CYS A 243 -15.42 -5.22 10.97
C CYS A 243 -15.29 -4.86 9.50
N GLY A 244 -14.06 -4.83 9.02
CA GLY A 244 -13.77 -4.48 7.64
C GLY A 244 -12.40 -4.93 7.19
N GLY A 245 -12.20 -4.79 5.90
CA GLY A 245 -10.93 -5.03 5.22
C GLY A 245 -10.94 -4.28 3.90
N CYS A 246 -10.06 -4.66 2.99
CA CYS A 246 -10.05 -4.14 1.64
C CYS A 246 -9.87 -5.25 0.62
N TYR A 247 -10.30 -4.97 -0.61
CA TYR A 247 -10.10 -5.86 -1.74
C TYR A 247 -9.58 -5.11 -2.95
N SER A 248 -8.86 -5.82 -3.82
CA SER A 248 -8.40 -5.33 -5.11
C SER A 248 -8.80 -6.29 -6.22
N THR A 249 -9.41 -5.73 -7.27
CA THR A 249 -9.82 -6.46 -8.49
C THR A 249 -8.93 -6.16 -9.70
N ASP A 250 -7.87 -5.37 -9.50
CA ASP A 250 -6.93 -4.92 -10.53
C ASP A 250 -5.49 -5.31 -10.17
N ASN A 251 -5.33 -6.55 -9.69
CA ASN A 251 -4.04 -7.13 -9.36
C ASN A 251 -3.23 -6.41 -8.27
N GLY A 252 -3.92 -5.83 -7.29
CA GLY A 252 -3.30 -5.18 -6.13
C GLY A 252 -2.91 -3.72 -6.37
N GLU A 253 -3.33 -3.12 -7.50
CA GLU A 253 -3.00 -1.74 -7.88
C GLU A 253 -3.90 -0.72 -7.17
N THR A 254 -5.20 -1.00 -7.08
CA THR A 254 -6.16 -0.19 -6.32
C THR A 254 -6.96 -1.05 -5.34
N TRP A 255 -7.26 -0.47 -4.18
CA TRP A 255 -7.92 -1.16 -3.08
C TRP A 255 -9.21 -0.44 -2.68
N SER A 256 -10.27 -1.20 -2.54
CA SER A 256 -11.58 -0.73 -2.08
C SER A 256 -11.85 -1.28 -0.69
N ALA A 257 -12.16 -0.40 0.26
CA ALA A 257 -12.55 -0.81 1.61
C ALA A 257 -13.97 -1.40 1.63
N PHE A 258 -14.22 -2.33 2.53
CA PHE A 258 -15.56 -2.80 2.88
C PHE A 258 -15.75 -2.85 4.39
N TYR A 259 -17.00 -2.73 4.82
CA TYR A 259 -17.38 -2.75 6.22
C TYR A 259 -18.64 -3.60 6.42
N TRP A 260 -18.68 -4.42 7.47
CA TRP A 260 -19.74 -5.40 7.72
C TRP A 260 -20.89 -4.89 8.60
N GLY A 261 -20.97 -3.58 8.83
CA GLY A 261 -22.13 -2.91 9.44
C GLY A 261 -22.43 -3.26 10.91
N ASN A 262 -21.67 -4.15 11.55
CA ASN A 262 -21.78 -4.46 12.98
C ASN A 262 -20.49 -4.07 13.70
N TYR A 263 -20.58 -3.33 14.80
CA TYR A 263 -19.44 -2.83 15.56
C TYR A 263 -18.79 -3.86 16.54
N TRP A 264 -19.03 -5.16 16.35
CA TRP A 264 -18.70 -6.21 17.34
C TRP A 264 -18.15 -7.53 16.77
N CYS A 265 -17.29 -7.48 15.75
CA CYS A 265 -16.45 -8.62 15.38
C CYS A 265 -15.11 -8.55 16.13
N GLY A 266 -14.53 -9.72 16.42
CA GLY A 266 -13.22 -9.81 17.03
C GLY A 266 -12.10 -9.66 15.99
N PRO A 267 -10.84 -9.49 16.43
CA PRO A 267 -9.70 -9.50 15.53
C PRO A 267 -9.65 -10.82 14.74
N ILE A 268 -9.41 -10.69 13.44
CA ILE A 268 -9.11 -11.80 12.53
C ILE A 268 -7.61 -12.10 12.62
N TYR A 269 -7.25 -13.37 12.77
CA TYR A 269 -5.87 -13.83 12.88
C TYR A 269 -5.35 -14.50 11.60
N ARG A 270 -6.22 -14.83 10.64
CA ARG A 270 -5.82 -15.37 9.35
C ARG A 270 -6.93 -15.24 8.32
N ILE A 271 -6.55 -15.11 7.06
CA ILE A 271 -7.40 -15.37 5.89
C ILE A 271 -6.73 -16.41 4.98
N ARG A 272 -7.53 -17.35 4.47
CA ARG A 272 -7.11 -18.33 3.47
C ARG A 272 -8.12 -18.40 2.33
N PHE A 273 -7.66 -18.67 1.12
CA PHE A 273 -8.52 -19.03 0.01
C PHE A 273 -8.53 -20.56 -0.12
N LEU A 274 -9.63 -21.20 0.25
CA LEU A 274 -9.77 -22.66 0.33
C LEU A 274 -11.07 -23.08 -0.34
N ASN A 275 -11.02 -24.11 -1.18
CA ASN A 275 -12.20 -24.68 -1.86
C ASN A 275 -13.06 -23.62 -2.61
N GLY A 276 -12.41 -22.66 -3.27
CA GLY A 276 -13.08 -21.64 -4.09
C GLY A 276 -13.67 -20.46 -3.32
N GLN A 277 -13.34 -20.31 -2.03
CA GLN A 277 -13.87 -19.27 -1.16
C GLN A 277 -12.82 -18.75 -0.18
N PHE A 278 -12.95 -17.49 0.19
CA PHE A 278 -12.19 -16.85 1.26
C PHE A 278 -12.76 -17.24 2.62
N ILE A 279 -11.89 -17.61 3.53
CA ILE A 279 -12.22 -17.96 4.91
C ILE A 279 -11.31 -17.20 5.85
N ALA A 280 -11.88 -16.37 6.70
CA ALA A 280 -11.17 -15.64 7.73
C ALA A 280 -11.50 -16.23 9.11
N VAL A 281 -10.48 -16.48 9.94
CA VAL A 281 -10.63 -17.01 11.30
C VAL A 281 -10.06 -16.05 12.33
N GLY A 282 -10.69 -15.97 13.50
CA GLY A 282 -10.35 -14.94 14.48
C GLY A 282 -10.70 -15.26 15.93
N LYS A 283 -10.72 -14.21 16.74
CA LYS A 283 -11.08 -14.28 18.17
C LYS A 283 -12.52 -14.78 18.36
N ASN A 284 -12.77 -15.45 19.48
CA ASN A 284 -14.07 -16.00 19.86
C ASN A 284 -14.65 -16.99 18.81
N GLU A 285 -13.77 -17.78 18.18
CA GLU A 285 -14.08 -18.76 17.12
C GLU A 285 -14.93 -18.19 15.99
N GLU A 286 -14.69 -16.91 15.68
CA GLU A 286 -15.28 -16.24 14.54
C GLU A 286 -14.72 -16.85 13.24
N VAL A 287 -15.63 -17.30 12.38
CA VAL A 287 -15.32 -17.77 11.03
C VAL A 287 -16.12 -16.93 10.05
N GLN A 288 -15.45 -16.17 9.20
CA GLN A 288 -16.08 -15.36 8.15
C GLN A 288 -15.84 -16.05 6.80
N VAL A 289 -16.87 -16.16 5.96
CA VAL A 289 -16.78 -16.82 4.65
C VAL A 289 -17.27 -15.89 3.55
N SER A 290 -16.55 -15.86 2.42
CA SER A 290 -16.94 -15.11 1.22
C SER A 290 -16.52 -15.82 -0.05
N THR A 291 -17.38 -15.86 -1.06
CA THR A 291 -17.06 -16.41 -2.38
C THR A 291 -16.54 -15.33 -3.35
N ASP A 292 -16.81 -14.05 -3.08
CA ASP A 292 -16.52 -12.92 -3.96
C ASP A 292 -15.48 -11.94 -3.38
N GLY A 293 -15.03 -12.16 -2.14
CA GLY A 293 -14.11 -11.29 -1.39
C GLY A 293 -14.74 -9.98 -0.89
N LYS A 294 -16.01 -9.72 -1.22
CA LYS A 294 -16.72 -8.44 -0.99
C LYS A 294 -17.84 -8.60 0.01
N THR A 295 -18.60 -9.67 -0.12
CA THR A 295 -19.75 -10.01 0.71
C THR A 295 -19.38 -11.16 1.62
N TRP A 296 -19.51 -10.96 2.92
CA TRP A 296 -19.06 -11.93 3.92
C TRP A 296 -20.22 -12.38 4.80
N THR A 297 -20.20 -13.66 5.13
CA THR A 297 -21.16 -14.28 6.04
C THR A 297 -20.44 -14.77 7.28
N GLN A 298 -20.85 -14.26 8.44
CA GLN A 298 -20.37 -14.75 9.72
C GLN A 298 -20.93 -16.15 9.99
N LYS A 299 -20.04 -17.06 10.34
CA LYS A 299 -20.31 -18.40 10.89
C LYS A 299 -19.74 -18.45 12.30
N ARG A 300 -20.30 -19.34 13.11
CA ARG A 300 -19.84 -19.59 14.48
C ARG A 300 -19.68 -21.09 14.67
N THR A 301 -18.60 -21.46 15.31
CA THR A 301 -18.30 -22.84 15.71
C THR A 301 -19.05 -23.27 16.97
N GLY A 302 -19.47 -22.30 17.81
CA GLY A 302 -20.23 -22.53 19.04
C GLY A 302 -19.43 -22.46 20.35
N GLY A 303 -18.12 -22.19 20.31
CA GLY A 303 -17.26 -21.98 21.50
C GLY A 303 -16.82 -20.53 21.73
N ASN A 304 -15.70 -20.33 22.45
CA ASN A 304 -15.24 -19.03 22.97
C ASN A 304 -13.71 -18.82 22.94
N TYR A 305 -12.96 -19.50 22.06
CA TYR A 305 -11.50 -19.35 21.99
C TYR A 305 -10.95 -18.84 20.64
N PRO A 306 -9.76 -18.22 20.58
CA PRO A 306 -9.19 -17.75 19.33
C PRO A 306 -8.82 -18.89 18.37
N LEU A 307 -9.14 -18.71 17.09
CA LEU A 307 -8.66 -19.55 15.98
C LEU A 307 -7.58 -18.79 15.21
N TYR A 308 -6.40 -19.40 15.06
CA TYR A 308 -5.22 -18.76 14.50
C TYR A 308 -4.93 -19.16 13.04
N ASP A 309 -5.37 -20.32 12.58
CA ASP A 309 -5.19 -20.76 11.19
C ASP A 309 -6.23 -21.81 10.80
N ILE A 310 -6.35 -22.07 9.50
CA ILE A 310 -7.27 -23.05 8.93
C ILE A 310 -6.68 -23.69 7.66
N GLY A 311 -6.88 -25.00 7.51
CA GLY A 311 -6.53 -25.74 6.30
C GLY A 311 -7.71 -26.53 5.73
N PHE A 312 -7.53 -27.10 4.53
CA PHE A 312 -8.52 -27.92 3.84
C PHE A 312 -7.86 -29.11 3.13
N ASP A 313 -8.38 -30.33 3.30
CA ASP A 313 -7.84 -31.56 2.68
C ASP A 313 -8.58 -32.03 1.42
N GLY A 314 -9.52 -31.23 0.91
CA GLY A 314 -10.44 -31.64 -0.17
C GLY A 314 -11.79 -32.12 0.33
N THR A 315 -11.93 -32.44 1.62
CA THR A 315 -13.19 -32.84 2.26
C THR A 315 -13.46 -32.09 3.57
N ASN A 316 -12.43 -31.91 4.38
CA ASN A 316 -12.50 -31.38 5.74
C ASN A 316 -11.76 -30.06 5.84
N TYR A 317 -12.42 -29.07 6.41
CA TYR A 317 -11.80 -27.88 6.96
C TYR A 317 -11.36 -28.18 8.39
N VAL A 318 -10.12 -27.83 8.72
CA VAL A 318 -9.62 -27.95 10.09
C VAL A 318 -9.01 -26.62 10.52
N ALA A 319 -9.59 -26.04 11.56
CA ALA A 319 -9.11 -24.81 12.18
C ALA A 319 -8.34 -25.15 13.47
N CYS A 320 -7.26 -24.43 13.73
CA CYS A 320 -6.46 -24.58 14.94
C CYS A 320 -6.48 -23.31 15.79
N GLY A 321 -6.29 -23.49 17.09
CA GLY A 321 -6.33 -22.40 18.05
C GLY A 321 -5.95 -22.85 19.45
N GLY A 322 -6.41 -22.12 20.45
CA GLY A 322 -6.39 -22.63 21.81
C GLY A 322 -7.25 -21.84 22.78
N ASP A 323 -7.68 -22.52 23.83
CA ASP A 323 -8.59 -22.01 24.85
C ASP A 323 -8.06 -20.71 25.48
N GLY A 324 -8.77 -19.59 25.36
CA GLY A 324 -8.31 -18.29 25.89
C GLY A 324 -8.13 -18.25 27.41
N SER A 325 -8.66 -19.22 28.15
CA SER A 325 -8.54 -19.32 29.61
C SER A 325 -7.48 -20.34 30.07
N THR A 326 -7.35 -21.47 29.35
CA THR A 326 -6.42 -22.55 29.72
C THR A 326 -5.19 -22.62 28.81
N TYR A 327 -5.17 -21.83 27.74
CA TYR A 327 -4.19 -21.83 26.66
C TYR A 327 -3.97 -23.19 25.99
N LYS A 328 -4.85 -24.16 26.22
CA LYS A 328 -4.72 -25.51 25.64
C LYS A 328 -5.00 -25.48 24.14
N ALA A 329 -4.15 -26.17 23.38
CA ALA A 329 -4.33 -26.33 21.95
C ALA A 329 -5.69 -26.94 21.59
N LYS A 330 -6.32 -26.41 20.55
CA LYS A 330 -7.62 -26.84 20.06
C LYS A 330 -7.59 -27.05 18.55
N LEU A 331 -8.34 -28.06 18.11
CA LEU A 331 -8.57 -28.38 16.71
C LEU A 331 -10.06 -28.55 16.49
N LEU A 332 -10.61 -27.86 15.49
CA LEU A 332 -12.01 -27.95 15.11
C LEU A 332 -12.11 -28.43 13.67
N LYS A 333 -13.04 -29.35 13.41
CA LYS A 333 -13.31 -29.92 12.09
C LYS A 333 -14.68 -29.50 11.59
N SER A 334 -14.78 -29.20 10.30
CA SER A 334 -16.03 -29.02 9.59
C SER A 334 -15.95 -29.55 8.16
N THR A 335 -17.06 -29.95 7.56
CA THR A 335 -17.15 -30.25 6.12
C THR A 335 -17.92 -29.18 5.34
N ASP A 336 -18.53 -28.22 6.03
CA ASP A 336 -19.46 -27.24 5.44
C ASP A 336 -19.31 -25.81 5.97
N LEU A 337 -18.37 -25.57 6.90
CA LEU A 337 -18.14 -24.32 7.64
C LEU A 337 -19.31 -23.83 8.50
N ASN A 338 -20.39 -24.61 8.60
CA ASN A 338 -21.56 -24.30 9.44
C ASN A 338 -21.57 -25.14 10.72
N THR A 339 -21.23 -26.42 10.61
CA THR A 339 -21.21 -27.36 11.73
C THR A 339 -19.77 -27.70 12.06
N TRP A 340 -19.39 -27.50 13.32
CA TRP A 340 -18.04 -27.72 13.81
C TRP A 340 -18.03 -28.77 14.92
N THR A 341 -17.03 -29.65 14.88
CA THR A 341 -16.79 -30.66 15.90
C THR A 341 -15.36 -30.57 16.37
N GLU A 342 -15.15 -30.53 17.69
CA GLU A 342 -13.80 -30.55 18.27
C GLU A 342 -13.12 -31.91 18.01
N ILE A 343 -11.86 -31.87 17.56
CA ILE A 343 -11.00 -33.03 17.43
C ILE A 343 -10.23 -33.21 18.73
N SER A 344 -10.40 -34.39 19.35
CA SER A 344 -9.55 -34.78 20.48
C SER A 344 -8.24 -35.36 19.95
N HIS A 345 -7.13 -34.64 20.12
CA HIS A 345 -5.81 -35.08 19.68
C HIS A 345 -5.03 -35.88 20.73
N GLY A 346 -5.42 -35.84 22.01
CA GLY A 346 -4.82 -36.68 23.07
C GLY A 346 -3.36 -36.35 23.45
N ILE A 347 -2.72 -35.39 22.80
CA ILE A 347 -1.35 -34.95 23.08
C ILE A 347 -1.35 -33.82 24.13
N SER A 348 -0.46 -33.87 25.11
CA SER A 348 -0.28 -32.79 26.09
C SER A 348 0.64 -31.72 25.52
N THR A 349 0.09 -30.55 25.15
CA THR A 349 0.82 -29.43 24.51
C THR A 349 1.17 -28.28 25.47
N GLY A 350 1.36 -28.57 26.76
CA GLY A 350 1.91 -27.60 27.72
C GLY A 350 1.12 -26.30 27.95
N ASN A 351 -0.22 -26.29 27.81
CA ASN A 351 -1.04 -25.06 27.83
C ASN A 351 -0.55 -24.03 26.80
N ILE A 352 -0.25 -24.48 25.58
CA ILE A 352 0.11 -23.63 24.45
C ILE A 352 -0.89 -23.86 23.30
N PRO A 353 -1.42 -22.78 22.67
CA PRO A 353 -2.32 -22.89 21.52
C PRO A 353 -1.58 -23.35 20.26
N PHE A 354 -2.31 -23.87 19.28
CA PHE A 354 -1.79 -24.05 17.92
C PHE A 354 -1.96 -22.78 17.11
N TYR A 355 -0.87 -22.28 16.55
CA TYR A 355 -0.83 -21.03 15.78
C TYR A 355 -0.96 -21.25 14.28
N SER A 356 -0.57 -22.44 13.79
CA SER A 356 -0.68 -22.76 12.37
C SER A 356 -1.00 -24.24 12.14
N ILE A 357 -1.74 -24.51 11.06
CA ILE A 357 -2.09 -25.85 10.60
C ILE A 357 -2.07 -25.91 9.08
N VAL A 358 -1.58 -27.01 8.52
CA VAL A 358 -1.58 -27.27 7.08
C VAL A 358 -1.98 -28.71 6.77
N TYR A 359 -2.60 -28.92 5.61
CA TYR A 359 -2.70 -30.24 4.99
C TYR A 359 -1.82 -30.30 3.74
N GLY A 360 -0.97 -31.32 3.66
CA GLY A 360 -0.08 -31.55 2.53
C GLY A 360 0.59 -32.90 2.66
N GLY A 361 1.10 -33.48 1.58
CA GLY A 361 1.78 -34.79 1.63
C GLY A 361 0.94 -35.94 2.21
N GLY A 362 -0.38 -35.80 2.25
CA GLY A 362 -1.30 -36.75 2.88
C GLY A 362 -1.44 -36.63 4.41
N LYS A 363 -0.86 -35.61 5.06
CA LYS A 363 -0.95 -35.40 6.51
C LYS A 363 -1.46 -34.00 6.84
N TRP A 364 -2.20 -33.92 7.93
CA TRP A 364 -2.43 -32.70 8.70
C TRP A 364 -1.26 -32.48 9.64
N VAL A 365 -0.72 -31.27 9.70
CA VAL A 365 0.37 -30.88 10.62
C VAL A 365 -0.01 -29.57 11.29
N ALA A 366 0.02 -29.54 12.63
CA ALA A 366 -0.27 -28.35 13.44
C ALA A 366 0.90 -28.04 14.38
N GLY A 367 1.15 -26.76 14.66
CA GLY A 367 2.26 -26.32 15.51
C GLY A 367 1.88 -25.19 16.46
N GLY A 368 2.41 -25.27 17.68
CA GLY A 368 2.29 -24.26 18.74
C GLY A 368 3.62 -23.56 18.98
N ASN A 369 4.14 -23.62 20.21
CA ASN A 369 5.49 -23.16 20.52
C ASN A 369 6.52 -24.26 20.21
N ILE A 370 7.41 -23.99 19.27
CA ILE A 370 8.47 -24.89 18.81
C ILE A 370 9.52 -25.01 19.91
N SER A 371 9.54 -26.18 20.53
CA SER A 371 10.42 -26.50 21.65
C SER A 371 11.05 -27.88 21.49
N SER A 372 12.25 -28.01 22.04
CA SER A 372 12.99 -29.26 22.16
C SER A 372 12.46 -30.21 23.25
N THR A 373 11.64 -29.70 24.17
CA THR A 373 11.11 -30.48 25.31
C THR A 373 9.62 -30.77 25.20
N ASP A 374 8.84 -29.89 24.58
CA ASP A 374 7.39 -30.04 24.49
C ASP A 374 6.94 -30.56 23.12
N THR A 375 6.00 -31.52 23.11
CA THR A 375 5.42 -32.09 21.87
C THR A 375 4.35 -31.15 21.28
N ASN A 376 4.81 -30.01 20.78
CA ASN A 376 3.96 -28.94 20.27
C ASN A 376 3.87 -28.89 18.75
N ILE A 377 4.51 -29.84 18.05
CA ILE A 377 4.25 -30.15 16.65
C ILE A 377 3.51 -31.48 16.63
N ILE A 378 2.31 -31.51 16.07
CA ILE A 378 1.51 -32.73 15.95
C ILE A 378 1.09 -32.97 14.51
N TRP A 379 0.89 -34.23 14.15
CA TRP A 379 0.38 -34.59 12.84
C TRP A 379 -0.58 -35.78 12.86
N SER A 380 -1.41 -35.88 11.82
CA SER A 380 -2.37 -36.96 11.62
C SER A 380 -2.62 -37.21 10.14
N THR A 381 -2.84 -38.47 9.75
CA THR A 381 -3.31 -38.85 8.40
C THR A 381 -4.82 -38.97 8.30
N ASP A 382 -5.55 -39.01 9.43
CA ASP A 382 -6.96 -39.38 9.47
C ASP A 382 -7.85 -38.51 10.38
N LEU A 383 -7.26 -37.50 11.05
CA LEU A 383 -7.89 -36.62 12.03
C LEU A 383 -8.40 -37.30 13.30
N THR A 384 -8.08 -38.58 13.52
CA THR A 384 -8.48 -39.37 14.69
C THR A 384 -7.29 -39.84 15.52
N THR A 385 -6.20 -40.24 14.87
CA THR A 385 -4.95 -40.64 15.50
C THR A 385 -3.92 -39.53 15.28
N TRP A 386 -3.39 -39.00 16.38
CA TRP A 386 -2.42 -37.90 16.35
C TRP A 386 -1.09 -38.36 16.94
N HIS A 387 -0.01 -37.92 16.32
CA HIS A 387 1.35 -38.14 16.74
C HIS A 387 1.97 -36.79 17.12
N GLY A 388 2.70 -36.74 18.23
CA GLY A 388 3.41 -35.54 18.66
C GLY A 388 4.92 -35.72 18.54
N THR A 389 5.61 -34.67 18.13
CA THR A 389 7.07 -34.62 18.01
C THR A 389 7.63 -33.34 18.61
N THR A 390 8.91 -33.35 18.97
CA THR A 390 9.66 -32.19 19.45
C THR A 390 10.53 -31.62 18.33
N ALA A 391 10.95 -30.37 18.48
CA ALA A 391 11.92 -29.75 17.59
C ALA A 391 13.37 -30.09 18.01
N PRO A 392 14.36 -29.89 17.13
CA PRO A 392 15.78 -30.05 17.50
C PRO A 392 16.27 -29.00 18.52
N ASP A 393 15.68 -27.80 18.50
CA ASP A 393 16.02 -26.66 19.35
C ASP A 393 14.79 -25.78 19.64
N ASP A 394 14.88 -24.98 20.70
CA ASP A 394 13.82 -24.03 21.06
C ASP A 394 13.84 -22.83 20.09
N SER A 395 12.72 -22.59 19.42
CA SER A 395 12.67 -21.69 18.25
C SER A 395 11.53 -20.66 18.28
N GLY A 396 10.76 -20.58 19.36
CA GLY A 396 9.60 -19.67 19.47
C GLY A 396 8.33 -20.27 18.84
N TYR A 397 7.32 -19.44 18.57
CA TYR A 397 6.04 -19.94 18.06
C TYR A 397 6.08 -20.27 16.56
N ALA A 398 5.34 -21.30 16.14
CA ALA A 398 5.14 -21.68 14.75
C ALA A 398 4.25 -20.63 14.06
N ALA A 399 4.86 -19.57 13.53
CA ALA A 399 4.12 -18.47 12.93
C ALA A 399 3.37 -18.94 11.67
N GLU A 400 4.01 -19.78 10.86
CA GLU A 400 3.34 -20.42 9.73
C GLU A 400 4.00 -21.76 9.37
N ILE A 401 3.16 -22.75 9.04
CA ILE A 401 3.53 -24.05 8.52
C ILE A 401 2.96 -24.17 7.11
N ILE A 402 3.79 -24.54 6.15
CA ILE A 402 3.35 -24.85 4.78
C ILE A 402 3.86 -26.20 4.32
N TYR A 403 3.24 -26.74 3.27
CA TYR A 403 3.76 -27.88 2.52
C TYR A 403 3.98 -27.49 1.06
N GLY A 404 5.21 -27.63 0.58
CA GLY A 404 5.62 -27.31 -0.79
C GLY A 404 6.88 -28.08 -1.14
N ASN A 405 7.14 -28.33 -2.42
CA ASN A 405 8.30 -29.12 -2.86
C ASN A 405 8.48 -30.47 -2.10
N SER A 406 7.37 -31.16 -1.80
CA SER A 406 7.34 -32.38 -0.98
C SER A 406 7.93 -32.25 0.43
N LEU A 407 7.94 -31.04 0.98
CA LEU A 407 8.55 -30.70 2.26
C LEU A 407 7.58 -29.88 3.13
N TYR A 408 7.49 -30.20 4.41
CA TYR A 408 6.90 -29.33 5.42
C TYR A 408 7.93 -28.30 5.84
N VAL A 409 7.54 -27.03 5.89
CA VAL A 409 8.39 -25.92 6.31
C VAL A 409 7.67 -25.12 7.39
N ILE A 410 8.33 -24.90 8.53
CA ILE A 410 7.86 -24.03 9.61
C ILE A 410 8.77 -22.82 9.66
N VAL A 411 8.18 -21.63 9.62
CA VAL A 411 8.87 -20.40 10.01
C VAL A 411 8.45 -20.02 11.42
N THR A 412 9.42 -19.65 12.25
CA THR A 412 9.14 -19.34 13.65
C THR A 412 9.21 -17.84 13.96
N GLY A 413 8.17 -17.37 14.63
CA GLY A 413 8.10 -16.04 15.21
C GLY A 413 8.66 -16.07 16.63
N GLY A 414 9.61 -15.20 16.90
CA GLY A 414 10.24 -15.06 18.21
C GLY A 414 11.01 -13.75 18.28
N TYR A 415 11.13 -13.19 19.48
CA TYR A 415 11.97 -12.02 19.72
C TYR A 415 13.43 -12.45 19.85
N GLY A 416 14.34 -11.76 19.15
CA GLY A 416 15.78 -12.00 19.18
C GLY A 416 16.28 -13.17 18.30
N ALA A 417 17.49 -13.64 18.58
CA ALA A 417 18.27 -14.59 17.75
C ALA A 417 17.69 -16.03 17.65
N SER A 418 16.43 -16.26 18.05
CA SER A 418 15.81 -17.58 18.16
C SER A 418 14.92 -17.96 16.97
N SER A 419 14.67 -17.07 16.00
CA SER A 419 13.94 -17.45 14.79
C SER A 419 14.69 -18.52 14.00
N ARG A 420 13.96 -19.56 13.58
CA ARG A 420 14.44 -20.68 12.78
C ARG A 420 13.52 -20.91 11.60
N VAL A 421 14.07 -21.61 10.62
CA VAL A 421 13.26 -22.36 9.66
C VAL A 421 13.44 -23.84 9.96
N LEU A 422 12.34 -24.55 10.19
CA LEU A 422 12.36 -25.99 10.37
C LEU A 422 11.83 -26.66 9.12
N THR A 423 12.46 -27.76 8.74
CA THR A 423 12.03 -28.56 7.58
C THR A 423 11.87 -30.02 7.95
N SER A 424 10.91 -30.68 7.31
CA SER A 424 10.67 -32.10 7.47
C SER A 424 10.03 -32.69 6.22
N SER A 425 10.43 -33.89 5.82
CA SER A 425 9.76 -34.62 4.73
C SER A 425 8.64 -35.55 5.22
N ASP A 426 8.60 -35.82 6.53
CA ASP A 426 7.70 -36.80 7.15
C ASP A 426 6.80 -36.21 8.26
N ALA A 427 7.02 -34.96 8.67
CA ALA A 427 6.40 -34.28 9.81
C ALA A 427 6.74 -34.88 11.20
N ASP A 428 7.58 -35.90 11.25
CA ASP A 428 8.06 -36.55 12.47
C ASP A 428 9.44 -36.03 12.86
N THR A 429 10.35 -36.02 11.89
CA THR A 429 11.75 -35.67 12.08
C THR A 429 12.00 -34.29 11.50
N TRP A 430 12.36 -33.34 12.36
CA TRP A 430 12.58 -31.95 11.97
C TRP A 430 14.06 -31.61 11.93
N THR A 431 14.46 -30.81 10.96
CA THR A 431 15.78 -30.19 10.89
C THR A 431 15.60 -28.69 11.03
N ALA A 432 16.17 -28.11 12.09
CA ALA A 432 16.18 -26.67 12.32
C ALA A 432 17.39 -26.03 11.62
N LYS A 433 17.16 -24.89 10.99
CA LYS A 433 18.20 -24.10 10.34
C LYS A 433 18.20 -22.67 10.85
N THR A 434 19.39 -22.21 11.19
CA THR A 434 19.69 -20.78 11.31
C THR A 434 20.03 -20.25 9.92
N TYR A 435 19.62 -19.02 9.66
CA TYR A 435 20.07 -18.27 8.49
C TYR A 435 20.79 -17.02 9.02
N THR A 436 21.94 -16.73 8.44
CA THR A 436 22.76 -15.57 8.79
C THR A 436 22.61 -14.56 7.67
N LEU A 437 22.27 -13.31 7.99
CA LEU A 437 22.21 -12.27 6.98
C LEU A 437 23.62 -11.94 6.46
N GLN A 438 23.68 -11.36 5.26
CA GLN A 438 24.90 -11.22 4.44
C GLN A 438 26.07 -10.49 5.14
N ASP A 439 25.82 -9.80 6.26
CA ASP A 439 26.81 -9.06 7.02
C ASP A 439 27.24 -9.71 8.36
N GLY A 440 26.86 -10.96 8.63
CA GLY A 440 27.26 -11.68 9.85
C GLY A 440 26.36 -11.45 11.07
N TYR A 441 25.14 -10.98 10.83
CA TYR A 441 24.15 -10.58 11.84
C TYR A 441 22.88 -11.46 11.82
N TYR A 442 22.14 -11.47 12.93
CA TYR A 442 20.96 -12.32 13.17
C TYR A 442 19.67 -11.64 12.69
N THR A 443 18.83 -12.33 11.93
CA THR A 443 17.42 -11.94 11.71
C THR A 443 16.51 -12.29 12.88
N VAL A 444 15.40 -11.55 12.96
CA VAL A 444 14.47 -11.62 14.09
C VAL A 444 13.02 -11.61 13.58
N GLY A 445 12.35 -12.77 13.63
CA GLY A 445 10.89 -12.87 13.54
C GLY A 445 10.30 -13.03 12.13
N LEU A 446 10.51 -14.19 11.49
CA LEU A 446 9.68 -14.58 10.33
C LEU A 446 8.25 -14.83 10.79
N ARG A 447 7.27 -14.35 10.01
CA ARG A 447 5.85 -14.45 10.36
C ARG A 447 5.01 -15.14 9.30
N ALA A 448 5.44 -15.08 8.05
CA ALA A 448 4.71 -15.72 6.96
C ALA A 448 5.63 -16.37 5.93
N ILE A 449 5.11 -17.36 5.22
CA ILE A 449 5.82 -18.10 4.18
C ILE A 449 4.85 -18.61 3.12
N LEU A 450 5.28 -18.62 1.85
CA LEU A 450 4.62 -19.33 0.77
C LEU A 450 5.60 -20.17 -0.06
N TYR A 451 5.06 -21.10 -0.84
CA TYR A 451 5.80 -21.81 -1.88
C TYR A 451 5.22 -21.45 -3.25
N THR A 452 6.04 -20.88 -4.14
CA THR A 452 5.62 -20.35 -5.45
C THR A 452 5.41 -21.40 -6.52
N GLY A 453 5.65 -22.67 -6.21
CA GLY A 453 5.80 -23.74 -7.19
C GLY A 453 7.27 -24.01 -7.57
N SER A 454 8.16 -23.04 -7.35
CA SER A 454 9.61 -23.15 -7.62
C SER A 454 10.50 -22.76 -6.43
N GLN A 455 9.99 -21.94 -5.50
CA GLN A 455 10.77 -21.42 -4.39
C GLN A 455 9.90 -21.16 -3.16
N PHE A 456 10.47 -21.36 -1.98
CA PHE A 456 9.94 -20.85 -0.73
C PHE A 456 10.33 -19.39 -0.54
N ILE A 457 9.38 -18.58 -0.09
CA ILE A 457 9.60 -17.17 0.24
C ILE A 457 9.00 -16.94 1.63
N ALA A 458 9.84 -16.56 2.58
CA ALA A 458 9.42 -16.20 3.93
C ALA A 458 9.66 -14.72 4.19
N VAL A 459 8.74 -14.11 4.93
CA VAL A 459 8.75 -12.69 5.26
C VAL A 459 8.55 -12.46 6.76
N GLY A 460 9.07 -11.33 7.23
CA GLY A 460 8.99 -10.95 8.64
C GLY A 460 9.63 -9.59 8.88
N GLN A 461 10.26 -9.46 10.05
CA GLN A 461 11.03 -8.29 10.42
C GLN A 461 12.53 -8.63 10.47
N GLY A 462 13.37 -7.64 10.17
CA GLY A 462 14.80 -7.70 10.35
C GLY A 462 15.15 -6.86 11.57
N PHE A 463 15.97 -7.40 12.46
CA PHE A 463 16.60 -6.61 13.52
C PHE A 463 18.10 -6.84 13.47
N ASP A 464 18.84 -5.91 14.04
CA ASP A 464 20.28 -5.98 14.29
C ASP A 464 20.50 -5.91 15.80
N PHE A 465 21.55 -6.53 16.33
CA PHE A 465 21.87 -6.46 17.76
C PHE A 465 23.24 -5.81 17.93
N ASP A 466 23.24 -4.57 18.44
CA ASP A 466 24.45 -3.89 18.87
C ASP A 466 24.64 -4.12 20.38
N PRO A 467 25.74 -4.74 20.84
CA PRO A 467 26.02 -4.90 22.27
C PRO A 467 26.02 -3.58 23.07
N SER A 468 26.21 -2.44 22.41
CA SER A 468 26.27 -1.10 22.99
C SER A 468 24.88 -0.45 23.15
N TYR A 469 23.91 -0.81 22.31
CA TYR A 469 22.61 -0.13 22.23
C TYR A 469 21.38 -1.07 22.17
N GLY A 470 21.56 -2.39 22.15
CA GLY A 470 20.48 -3.38 22.07
C GLY A 470 20.01 -3.66 20.65
N TYR A 471 18.78 -4.17 20.51
CA TYR A 471 18.18 -4.50 19.21
C TYR A 471 17.78 -3.23 18.45
N GLN A 472 18.17 -3.13 17.18
CA GLN A 472 17.85 -2.07 16.24
C GLN A 472 16.98 -2.64 15.11
N ASP A 473 15.86 -2.01 14.82
CA ASP A 473 15.01 -2.41 13.70
C ASP A 473 15.71 -2.13 12.35
N LYS A 474 15.70 -3.10 11.44
CA LYS A 474 16.24 -2.99 10.08
C LYS A 474 15.14 -3.03 9.01
N GLY A 475 13.88 -3.06 9.42
CA GLY A 475 12.72 -3.07 8.55
C GLY A 475 12.35 -4.46 8.07
N HIS A 476 11.83 -4.57 6.85
CA HIS A 476 11.31 -5.84 6.33
C HIS A 476 12.42 -6.87 6.13
N ALA A 477 12.14 -8.12 6.54
CA ALA A 477 12.95 -9.27 6.17
C ALA A 477 12.25 -10.08 5.08
N VAL A 478 12.97 -10.35 3.99
CA VAL A 478 12.54 -11.27 2.93
C VAL A 478 13.66 -12.28 2.73
N VAL A 479 13.36 -13.57 2.86
CA VAL A 479 14.31 -14.66 2.64
C VAL A 479 13.71 -15.72 1.73
N THR A 480 14.54 -16.33 0.90
CA THR A 480 14.09 -17.28 -0.13
C THR A 480 14.93 -18.55 -0.15
N SER A 481 14.32 -19.65 -0.58
CA SER A 481 14.99 -20.96 -0.67
C SER A 481 14.33 -21.84 -1.73
N THR A 482 15.11 -22.47 -2.61
CA THR A 482 14.56 -23.41 -3.62
C THR A 482 14.40 -24.83 -3.09
N ASP A 483 15.11 -25.18 -2.02
CA ASP A 483 15.19 -26.54 -1.47
C ASP A 483 14.70 -26.64 -0.02
N GLY A 484 14.34 -25.51 0.61
CA GLY A 484 14.01 -25.40 2.04
C GLY A 484 15.23 -25.54 2.95
N ALA A 485 16.40 -25.83 2.40
CA ALA A 485 17.62 -26.11 3.11
C ALA A 485 18.60 -24.93 3.10
N SER A 486 18.69 -24.19 2.01
CA SER A 486 19.58 -23.05 1.87
C SER A 486 18.75 -21.79 1.67
N TRP A 487 18.87 -20.85 2.59
CA TRP A 487 18.08 -19.62 2.64
C TRP A 487 18.96 -18.41 2.34
N ALA A 488 18.50 -17.55 1.44
CA ALA A 488 19.17 -16.31 1.06
C ALA A 488 18.26 -15.11 1.33
N GLN A 489 18.82 -14.04 1.91
CA GLN A 489 18.12 -12.79 2.08
C GLN A 489 18.00 -12.04 0.75
N ILE A 490 16.86 -11.40 0.55
CA ILE A 490 16.66 -10.40 -0.48
C ILE A 490 16.48 -9.06 0.22
N THR A 491 17.25 -8.06 -0.20
CA THR A 491 17.09 -6.69 0.25
C THR A 491 16.08 -6.01 -0.66
N PRO A 492 14.90 -5.60 -0.16
CA PRO A 492 13.95 -4.85 -0.96
C PRO A 492 14.55 -3.51 -1.40
N THR A 493 14.20 -3.08 -2.61
CA THR A 493 14.45 -1.70 -3.05
C THR A 493 13.36 -0.83 -2.47
N TYR A 494 13.74 0.07 -1.58
CA TYR A 494 12.81 1.05 -1.04
C TYR A 494 12.92 2.30 -1.88
N ALA A 495 11.81 2.85 -2.35
CA ALA A 495 11.79 4.24 -2.75
C ALA A 495 12.26 5.06 -1.55
N ASP A 496 13.17 6.01 -1.79
CA ASP A 496 13.31 7.10 -0.85
C ASP A 496 11.92 7.74 -0.79
N TYR A 497 11.22 7.55 0.33
CA TYR A 497 10.14 8.44 0.72
C TYR A 497 10.82 9.79 1.02
N VAL A 498 11.29 10.45 -0.04
CA VAL A 498 11.02 11.87 -0.13
C VAL A 498 9.50 11.87 -0.13
N GLU A 499 8.89 12.15 1.02
CA GLU A 499 7.57 12.76 0.94
C GLU A 499 7.76 13.84 -0.12
N ASP A 500 7.18 13.66 -1.29
CA ASP A 500 6.98 14.74 -2.24
C ASP A 500 6.01 15.71 -1.56
N TYR A 501 6.42 16.31 -0.45
CA TYR A 501 6.28 17.73 -0.21
C TYR A 501 7.09 18.48 -1.26
N ALA A 502 6.88 18.18 -2.54
CA ALA A 502 6.66 19.26 -3.48
C ALA A 502 5.35 19.92 -3.05
N ALA A 503 5.38 20.60 -1.90
CA ALA A 503 4.47 21.70 -1.68
C ALA A 503 4.83 22.66 -2.82
N ALA A 504 4.01 22.68 -3.87
CA ALA A 504 3.90 23.87 -4.68
C ALA A 504 3.36 24.94 -3.73
N VAL A 505 4.24 25.61 -3.00
CA VAL A 505 3.86 26.62 -1.98
C VAL A 505 3.25 27.84 -2.69
N GLY A 506 3.37 27.93 -4.01
CA GLY A 506 2.53 28.80 -4.82
C GLY A 506 2.98 28.87 -6.27
N ILE A 507 2.02 29.24 -7.13
CA ILE A 507 2.27 29.78 -8.46
C ILE A 507 1.96 31.27 -8.37
N ILE A 508 2.95 32.13 -8.61
CA ILE A 508 2.68 33.55 -8.90
C ILE A 508 2.71 33.70 -10.41
N ALA A 509 1.55 34.03 -10.98
CA ALA A 509 1.39 34.35 -12.39
C ALA A 509 1.34 35.87 -12.56
N GLY A 510 2.24 36.42 -13.37
CA GLY A 510 2.13 37.76 -13.96
C GLY A 510 1.67 37.67 -15.41
N PRO A 511 1.41 38.81 -16.09
CA PRO A 511 0.95 38.84 -17.48
C PRO A 511 1.87 38.09 -18.47
N ASP A 512 3.17 38.06 -18.19
CA ASP A 512 4.20 37.57 -19.11
C ASP A 512 5.14 36.50 -18.50
N ASN A 513 4.97 36.11 -17.23
CA ASN A 513 5.86 35.14 -16.55
C ASN A 513 5.12 34.28 -15.52
N PHE A 514 5.62 33.05 -15.33
CA PHE A 514 5.24 32.18 -14.22
C PHE A 514 6.44 31.93 -13.31
N LEU A 515 6.24 32.05 -11.99
CA LEU A 515 7.18 31.57 -10.99
C LEU A 515 6.52 30.47 -10.16
N ALA A 516 7.05 29.26 -10.25
CA ALA A 516 6.72 28.17 -9.34
C ALA A 516 7.84 28.04 -8.31
N PHE A 517 7.49 28.02 -7.03
CA PHE A 517 8.42 27.72 -5.94
C PHE A 517 7.95 26.49 -5.17
N GLY A 518 8.91 25.60 -4.90
CA GLY A 518 8.77 24.49 -3.96
C GLY A 518 9.89 24.57 -2.92
N SER A 519 9.59 24.18 -1.68
CA SER A 519 10.61 24.01 -0.65
C SER A 519 11.18 22.60 -0.73
N PRO A 520 12.51 22.41 -0.87
CA PRO A 520 13.12 21.16 -0.47
C PRO A 520 13.41 21.23 1.03
N SER A 521 13.04 20.17 1.76
CA SER A 521 13.34 19.88 3.17
C SER A 521 12.47 20.55 4.26
N GLY A 522 11.89 19.68 5.09
CA GLY A 522 11.50 19.96 6.48
C GLY A 522 12.64 19.65 7.45
N ASP A 523 13.86 20.08 7.15
CA ASP A 523 14.92 20.07 8.15
C ASP A 523 14.69 21.28 9.07
N GLU A 524 14.19 21.05 10.29
CA GLU A 524 14.58 21.93 11.38
C GLU A 524 16.11 21.82 11.52
N PRO A 525 16.88 22.92 11.35
CA PRO A 525 18.26 22.92 11.77
C PRO A 525 18.26 22.81 13.30
N ASN A 526 18.67 21.62 13.75
CA ASN A 526 19.04 21.28 15.12
C ASN A 526 19.54 22.52 15.90
N THR A 527 18.81 22.89 16.95
CA THR A 527 19.07 24.07 17.78
C THR A 527 20.43 23.97 18.47
N THR A 528 21.46 24.65 17.95
CA THR A 528 22.54 25.30 18.73
C THR A 528 23.46 26.05 17.78
N GLN A 529 23.04 27.22 17.26
CA GLN A 529 23.92 28.36 16.98
C GLN A 529 23.09 29.49 16.36
N TYR A 530 23.28 30.71 16.90
CA TYR A 530 22.69 32.00 16.52
C TYR A 530 21.35 32.37 17.20
N GLU A 531 21.46 32.66 18.50
CA GLU A 531 20.80 33.85 19.06
C GLU A 531 21.33 35.12 18.37
N GLU A 532 20.49 36.17 18.35
CA GLU A 532 20.77 37.56 17.98
C GLU A 532 20.62 37.95 16.49
N ALA A 533 19.40 38.33 16.07
CA ALA A 533 19.16 39.62 15.40
C ALA A 533 17.64 39.91 15.18
N TYR A 534 17.09 40.72 16.09
CA TYR A 534 16.14 41.82 15.87
C TYR A 534 14.83 41.68 15.07
N ALA A 535 13.78 42.11 15.78
CA ALA A 535 12.55 42.71 15.30
C ALA A 535 12.72 43.81 14.23
N GLU A 536 11.60 44.06 13.53
CA GLU A 536 11.21 45.23 12.72
C GLU A 536 11.20 45.09 11.18
N ARG A 537 9.97 45.11 10.65
CA ARG A 537 9.49 45.79 9.42
C ARG A 537 10.22 45.58 8.07
N SER A 538 9.38 45.18 7.11
CA SER A 538 9.39 45.47 5.65
C SER A 538 10.34 44.69 4.73
N VAL A 539 9.71 43.89 3.87
CA VAL A 539 10.03 43.61 2.44
C VAL A 539 11.52 43.42 2.10
N GLY A 540 11.94 42.16 2.02
CA GLY A 540 13.25 41.78 1.45
C GLY A 540 13.24 40.31 1.02
N PHE A 541 13.15 40.08 -0.29
CA PHE A 541 13.28 38.78 -0.94
C PHE A 541 14.77 38.40 -0.93
N ASP A 542 15.18 37.32 -0.25
CA ASP A 542 16.55 36.81 -0.28
C ASP A 542 16.65 35.63 -1.27
N PRO A 543 17.27 35.80 -2.45
CA PRO A 543 17.36 34.76 -3.47
C PRO A 543 18.47 33.73 -3.20
N SER A 544 19.27 33.87 -2.13
CA SER A 544 20.42 33.01 -1.88
C SER A 544 20.10 31.70 -1.13
N ALA A 545 18.87 31.55 -0.63
CA ALA A 545 18.43 30.40 0.17
C ALA A 545 17.81 29.24 -0.65
N PHE A 546 17.71 29.35 -1.98
CA PHE A 546 17.03 28.36 -2.83
C PHE A 546 17.98 27.73 -3.85
N SER A 547 18.06 26.39 -3.85
CA SER A 547 18.92 25.62 -4.76
C SER A 547 18.23 25.10 -6.03
N GLY A 548 17.03 25.57 -6.36
CA GLY A 548 16.36 25.19 -7.61
C GLY A 548 15.23 26.14 -8.00
N VAL A 549 15.50 27.07 -8.91
CA VAL A 549 14.47 27.88 -9.57
C VAL A 549 14.38 27.44 -11.02
N LEU A 550 13.21 26.97 -11.45
CA LEU A 550 12.90 26.81 -12.88
C LEU A 550 12.17 28.07 -13.35
N ILE A 551 12.90 28.98 -14.02
CA ILE A 551 12.31 30.13 -14.69
C ILE A 551 11.98 29.69 -16.12
N VAL A 552 10.69 29.57 -16.45
CA VAL A 552 10.26 29.40 -17.85
C VAL A 552 9.75 30.76 -18.34
N GLN A 553 10.56 31.41 -19.17
CA GLN A 553 10.18 32.61 -19.89
C GLN A 553 9.48 32.17 -21.19
N ILE A 554 8.28 32.69 -21.47
CA ILE A 554 7.55 32.43 -22.72
C ILE A 554 8.13 33.28 -23.84
#